data_AF-A0A0H0XKP7-F1
#
_entry.id   AF-A0A0H0XKP7-F1
#
_cell.length_a   1.000
_cell.length_b   1.000
_cell.length_c   1.000
_cell.angle_alpha   90.00
_cell.angle_beta   90.00
_cell.angle_gamma   90.00
#
_symmetry.space_group_name_H-M   'P 1'
#
loop_
_entity.id
_entity.type
_entity.pdbx_description
1 polymer ?
#
loop_
_entity_poly.entity_id
_entity_poly.type
_entity_poly.pdbx_seq_one_letter_code
_entity_poly.pdbx_strand_id
1 'polypeptide(L)'
;MVSPAHAQRTEIGNASTVVGEVTLDNDSLRRPRELRRRDRIAWGDLIETESRSQLQILLLDRSSYGIGARSRVRIDRHVYDPDAGSSTVVTFLQGALRYLSGRQSDGNDTNIRTPAGRIGIRGTALDVLVGEDAEDIAEDEDAVGGMRSDDDEATLVILRGPGANTGGGLTLGLVEVEAAGVTIVLSEPGQASYIPFNGSPPIGPFRMSDSGLADVQEELAPEVARANSGGSFLETLIPIAVGAVAVGLLLTSGDDNVQGTPTADSPDQPGVPPVVGIPPRQPQYPQDDVSGTAEVPPEEAPRDTAETPPRDTAETPPSDTAETPPSDTAETPPRGDPKID
;
A
#
# COMPACT_ATOMS: atom_id res chain seq x y z
N MET A 1 18.09 42.84 12.51
CA MET A 1 18.36 41.67 11.65
C MET A 1 17.43 40.57 12.13
N VAL A 2 16.45 40.19 11.31
CA VAL A 2 15.53 39.10 11.62
C VAL A 2 16.23 37.83 11.17
N SER A 3 16.62 36.96 12.11
CA SER A 3 17.12 35.63 11.78
C SER A 3 16.04 34.89 10.98
N PRO A 4 16.37 34.19 9.89
CA PRO A 4 15.40 33.36 9.19
C PRO A 4 14.89 32.32 10.19
N ALA A 5 13.58 32.30 10.41
CA ALA A 5 12.93 31.21 11.11
C ALA A 5 13.13 29.97 10.24
N HIS A 6 14.01 29.06 10.66
CA HIS A 6 13.99 27.71 10.12
C HIS A 6 12.62 27.14 10.48
N ALA A 7 11.78 26.91 9.48
CA ALA A 7 10.53 26.18 9.65
C ALA A 7 10.87 24.87 10.35
N GLN A 8 10.41 24.70 11.59
CA GLN A 8 10.56 23.44 12.29
C GLN A 8 9.76 22.41 11.52
N ARG A 9 10.45 21.47 10.85
CA ARG A 9 9.78 20.36 10.19
C ARG A 9 8.99 19.57 11.22
N THR A 10 7.78 19.20 10.85
CA THR A 10 6.89 18.41 11.71
C THR A 10 7.43 17.00 11.82
N GLU A 11 7.90 16.65 13.01
CA GLU A 11 8.29 15.29 13.36
C GLU A 11 7.05 14.40 13.43
N ILE A 12 7.13 13.20 12.83
CA ILE A 12 6.01 12.27 12.68
C ILE A 12 6.26 10.91 13.33
N GLY A 13 7.49 10.66 13.75
CA GLY A 13 7.91 9.36 14.25
C GLY A 13 9.41 9.25 14.41
N ASN A 14 9.88 8.01 14.55
CA ASN A 14 11.29 7.70 14.70
C ASN A 14 11.65 6.36 14.05
N ALA A 15 12.92 6.21 13.68
CA ALA A 15 13.50 4.92 13.31
C ALA A 15 13.57 4.02 14.56
N SER A 16 12.76 2.98 14.65
CA SER A 16 12.77 2.04 15.79
C SER A 16 13.85 0.97 15.62
N THR A 17 14.06 0.52 14.38
CA THR A 17 15.07 -0.49 14.01
C THR A 17 15.79 -0.02 12.76
N VAL A 18 17.11 -0.17 12.72
CA VAL A 18 17.95 0.09 11.55
C VAL A 18 18.93 -1.06 11.45
N VAL A 19 19.00 -1.68 10.27
CA VAL A 19 19.88 -2.79 9.91
C VAL A 19 20.54 -2.44 8.58
N GLY A 20 21.82 -2.74 8.45
CA GLY A 20 22.60 -2.39 7.26
C GLY A 20 22.79 -0.88 7.09
N GLU A 21 22.95 -0.46 5.84
CA GLU A 21 23.15 0.92 5.43
C GLU A 21 21.81 1.56 5.05
N VAL A 22 21.41 2.57 5.83
CA VAL A 22 20.19 3.35 5.62
C VAL A 22 20.55 4.82 5.65
N THR A 23 20.13 5.56 4.64
CA THR A 23 20.38 7.00 4.56
C THR A 23 19.09 7.79 4.60
N LEU A 24 19.21 9.03 5.06
CA LEU A 24 18.14 10.02 5.08
C LEU A 24 18.66 11.32 4.47
N ASP A 25 17.89 11.87 3.56
CA ASP A 25 18.11 13.17 2.94
C ASP A 25 16.85 14.04 2.99
N ASN A 26 17.03 15.36 2.88
CA ASN A 26 15.97 16.35 2.81
C ASN A 26 16.53 17.76 2.53
N ASP A 27 15.65 18.71 2.22
CA ASP A 27 16.00 20.09 1.85
C ASP A 27 16.81 20.90 2.88
N SER A 28 16.84 20.46 4.14
CA SER A 28 17.59 21.15 5.21
C SER A 28 18.97 20.56 5.43
N LEU A 29 19.26 19.38 4.88
CA LEU A 29 20.57 18.75 4.93
C LEU A 29 21.41 19.23 3.73
N ARG A 30 22.71 19.41 3.96
CA ARG A 30 23.64 19.73 2.85
C ARG A 30 24.00 18.50 2.01
N ARG A 31 23.78 17.31 2.57
CA ARG A 31 24.06 16.01 1.97
C ARG A 31 23.29 14.93 2.74
N PRO A 32 22.98 13.78 2.10
CA PRO A 32 22.44 12.63 2.79
C PRO A 32 23.29 12.24 4.00
N ARG A 33 22.63 11.75 5.05
CA ARG A 33 23.29 11.26 6.26
C ARG A 33 22.84 9.84 6.57
N GLU A 34 23.68 9.11 7.28
CA GLU A 34 23.30 7.82 7.86
C GLU A 34 22.15 8.01 8.85
N LEU A 35 21.12 7.17 8.73
CA LEU A 35 20.00 7.09 9.65
C LEU A 35 20.30 6.09 10.75
N ARG A 36 20.07 6.45 12.02
CA ARG A 36 20.34 5.59 13.17
C ARG A 36 19.08 5.32 13.96
N ARG A 37 19.07 4.23 14.74
CA ARG A 37 17.97 3.95 15.67
C ARG A 37 17.73 5.16 16.58
N ARG A 38 16.44 5.45 16.81
CA ARG A 38 15.90 6.60 17.56
C ARG A 38 16.04 7.95 16.86
N ASP A 39 16.65 8.01 15.67
CA ASP A 39 16.58 9.23 14.87
C ASP A 39 15.14 9.56 14.53
N ARG A 40 14.86 10.85 14.53
CA ARG A 40 13.52 11.38 14.27
C ARG A 40 13.29 11.49 12.78
N ILE A 41 12.08 11.14 12.39
CA ILE A 41 11.58 11.23 11.02
C ILE A 41 10.57 12.36 10.97
N ALA A 42 10.66 13.17 9.93
CA ALA A 42 9.79 14.31 9.69
C ALA A 42 9.23 14.29 8.27
N TRP A 43 8.19 15.08 8.05
CA TRP A 43 7.68 15.32 6.70
C TRP A 43 8.76 15.88 5.77
N GLY A 44 8.79 15.36 4.54
CA GLY A 44 9.77 15.69 3.51
C GLY A 44 11.08 14.89 3.59
N ASP A 45 11.23 13.96 4.53
CA ASP A 45 12.39 13.08 4.56
C ASP A 45 12.32 12.05 3.42
N LEU A 46 13.43 11.96 2.67
CA LEU A 46 13.71 10.90 1.71
C LEU A 46 14.60 9.87 2.39
N ILE A 47 14.21 8.61 2.35
CA ILE A 47 14.89 7.51 3.00
C ILE A 47 15.28 6.49 1.94
N GLU A 48 16.51 6.02 2.01
CA GLU A 48 17.05 5.01 1.10
C GLU A 48 17.68 3.86 1.87
N THR A 49 17.42 2.63 1.43
CA THR A 49 18.00 1.39 1.98
C THR A 49 18.78 0.66 0.90
N GLU A 50 19.96 0.16 1.26
CA GLU A 50 20.78 -0.69 0.38
C GLU A 50 20.26 -2.15 0.31
N SER A 51 20.90 -2.97 -0.52
CA SER A 51 20.52 -4.38 -0.78
C SER A 51 20.48 -5.31 0.44
N ARG A 52 21.16 -4.97 1.54
CA ARG A 52 21.18 -5.75 2.79
C ARG A 52 20.77 -4.90 3.98
N SER A 53 19.81 -4.01 3.74
CA SER A 53 19.38 -3.05 4.71
C SER A 53 17.90 -3.19 5.00
N GLN A 54 17.53 -2.80 6.21
CA GLN A 54 16.15 -2.77 6.63
C GLN A 54 15.94 -1.63 7.63
N LEU A 55 14.79 -0.99 7.53
CA LEU A 55 14.38 0.07 8.44
C LEU A 55 12.97 -0.21 8.95
N GLN A 56 12.76 -0.03 10.24
CA GLN A 56 11.42 0.10 10.81
C GLN A 56 11.24 1.54 11.29
N ILE A 57 10.19 2.19 10.81
CA ILE A 57 9.71 3.48 11.29
C ILE A 57 8.45 3.25 12.12
N LEU A 58 8.41 3.85 13.31
CA LEU A 58 7.21 3.95 14.13
C LEU A 58 6.70 5.38 14.12
N LEU A 59 5.46 5.58 13.72
CA LEU A 59 4.82 6.90 13.73
C LEU A 59 4.10 7.19 15.05
N LEU A 60 3.78 8.46 15.27
CA LEU A 60 3.10 8.94 16.47
C LEU A 60 1.67 8.37 16.65
N ASP A 61 1.00 8.01 15.55
CA ASP A 61 -0.34 7.37 15.56
C ASP A 61 -0.27 5.85 15.79
N ARG A 62 0.93 5.32 16.05
CA ARG A 62 1.28 3.90 16.19
C ARG A 62 1.17 3.08 14.90
N SER A 63 0.99 3.71 13.74
CA SER A 63 1.24 3.03 12.47
C SER A 63 2.74 2.82 12.29
N SER A 64 3.11 1.87 11.43
CA SER A 64 4.49 1.52 11.23
C SER A 64 4.79 1.19 9.78
N TYR A 65 5.98 1.60 9.32
CA TYR A 65 6.52 1.29 8.00
C TYR A 65 7.76 0.42 8.16
N GLY A 66 7.72 -0.80 7.64
CA GLY A 66 8.90 -1.65 7.45
C GLY A 66 9.39 -1.47 6.02
N ILE A 67 10.61 -0.96 5.86
CA ILE A 67 11.23 -0.68 4.57
C ILE A 67 12.33 -1.70 4.36
N GLY A 68 12.23 -2.46 3.28
CA GLY A 68 13.08 -3.60 2.93
C GLY A 68 14.35 -3.22 2.18
N ALA A 69 14.90 -4.17 1.43
CA ALA A 69 16.06 -3.96 0.59
C ALA A 69 15.77 -2.97 -0.55
N ARG A 70 16.83 -2.34 -1.08
CA ARG A 70 16.81 -1.55 -2.33
C ARG A 70 15.66 -0.52 -2.40
N SER A 71 15.29 0.06 -1.27
CA SER A 71 14.07 0.85 -1.20
C SER A 71 14.34 2.34 -1.21
N ARG A 72 13.43 3.10 -1.83
CA ARG A 72 13.44 4.56 -1.81
C ARG A 72 12.05 5.07 -1.44
N VAL A 73 11.95 5.72 -0.28
CA VAL A 73 10.66 6.18 0.28
C VAL A 73 10.74 7.65 0.65
N ARG A 74 9.79 8.45 0.17
CA ARG A 74 9.59 9.82 0.63
C ARG A 74 8.38 9.89 1.54
N ILE A 75 8.59 10.39 2.75
CA ILE A 75 7.53 10.56 3.72
C ILE A 75 6.93 11.97 3.53
N ASP A 76 5.77 12.07 2.88
CA ASP A 76 5.28 13.37 2.39
C ASP A 76 4.59 14.23 3.46
N ARG A 77 3.27 14.40 3.40
CA ARG A 77 2.53 15.24 4.34
C ARG A 77 1.18 14.66 4.66
N HIS A 78 0.63 15.18 5.75
CA HIS A 78 -0.79 15.07 6.06
C HIS A 78 -1.61 16.03 5.19
N VAL A 79 -2.70 15.54 4.61
CA VAL A 79 -3.70 16.33 3.88
C VAL A 79 -5.02 16.19 4.64
N TYR A 80 -5.47 17.28 5.25
CA TYR A 80 -6.79 17.38 5.83
C TYR A 80 -7.78 17.83 4.76
N ASP A 81 -8.84 17.05 4.58
CA ASP A 81 -10.03 17.35 3.80
C ASP A 81 -11.22 17.49 4.78
N PRO A 82 -11.92 18.63 4.84
CA PRO A 82 -13.06 18.80 5.74
C PRO A 82 -14.24 17.88 5.43
N ASP A 83 -14.36 17.42 4.17
CA ASP A 83 -15.45 16.57 3.70
C ASP A 83 -15.07 15.08 3.72
N ALA A 84 -13.79 14.75 3.48
CA ALA A 84 -13.27 13.38 3.40
C ALA A 84 -12.43 12.93 4.61
N GLY A 85 -12.18 13.81 5.58
CA GLY A 85 -11.37 13.51 6.75
C GLY A 85 -9.88 13.74 6.53
N SER A 86 -9.05 13.10 7.34
CA SER A 86 -7.63 13.42 7.44
C SER A 86 -6.80 12.27 6.86
N SER A 87 -6.00 12.54 5.83
CA SER A 87 -5.25 11.50 5.13
C SER A 87 -3.74 11.72 5.21
N THR A 88 -3.00 10.62 5.32
CA THR A 88 -1.54 10.63 5.24
C THR A 88 -1.13 10.16 3.86
N VAL A 89 -0.23 10.91 3.21
CA VAL A 89 0.35 10.53 1.91
C VAL A 89 1.80 10.15 2.10
N VAL A 90 2.19 9.02 1.54
CA VAL A 90 3.58 8.56 1.40
C VAL A 90 3.85 8.26 -0.06
N THR A 91 5.00 8.69 -0.58
CA THR A 91 5.43 8.33 -1.94
C THR A 91 6.49 7.23 -1.83
N PHE A 92 6.16 6.05 -2.33
CA PHE A 92 7.01 4.89 -2.37
C PHE A 92 7.51 4.69 -3.80
N LEU A 93 8.81 4.88 -4.01
CA LEU A 93 9.38 4.99 -5.36
C LEU A 93 9.95 3.67 -5.87
N GLN A 94 10.48 2.83 -4.99
CA GLN A 94 11.16 1.58 -5.34
C GLN A 94 11.36 0.69 -4.10
N GLY A 95 11.49 -0.61 -4.32
CA GLY A 95 11.87 -1.63 -3.35
C GLY A 95 10.67 -2.29 -2.66
N ALA A 96 10.82 -2.71 -1.41
CA ALA A 96 9.76 -3.35 -0.63
C ALA A 96 9.33 -2.54 0.61
N LEU A 97 8.02 -2.41 0.81
CA LEU A 97 7.42 -1.70 1.93
C LEU A 97 6.29 -2.52 2.56
N ARG A 98 6.38 -2.73 3.88
CA ARG A 98 5.27 -3.19 4.71
C ARG A 98 4.68 -2.01 5.46
N TYR A 99 3.38 -1.79 5.33
CA TYR A 99 2.63 -0.86 6.17
C TYR A 99 1.74 -1.62 7.14
N LEU A 100 1.71 -1.13 8.38
CA LEU A 100 0.80 -1.61 9.41
C LEU A 100 0.04 -0.43 9.98
N SER A 101 -1.29 -0.48 9.88
CA SER A 101 -2.17 0.57 10.40
C SER A 101 -2.04 0.75 11.91
N GLY A 102 -2.13 1.99 12.36
CA GLY A 102 -2.07 2.38 13.77
C GLY A 102 -3.42 2.32 14.47
N ARG A 103 -3.67 3.27 15.39
CA ARG A 103 -5.01 3.42 15.99
C ARG A 103 -6.02 3.78 14.91
N GLN A 104 -7.03 2.93 14.71
CA GLN A 104 -8.23 3.30 13.98
C GLN A 104 -8.87 4.49 14.70
N SER A 105 -8.76 5.66 14.10
CA SER A 105 -9.59 6.82 14.43
C SER A 105 -10.49 7.01 13.23
N ASP A 106 -11.77 7.30 13.46
CA ASP A 106 -12.73 7.50 12.38
C ASP A 106 -12.18 8.53 11.38
N GLY A 107 -11.97 8.13 10.13
CA GLY A 107 -11.54 9.01 9.04
C GLY A 107 -10.03 9.15 8.78
N ASN A 108 -9.18 8.25 9.31
CA ASN A 108 -7.74 8.22 8.99
C ASN A 108 -7.43 7.25 7.84
N ASP A 109 -7.62 7.69 6.61
CA ASP A 109 -7.24 6.94 5.41
C ASP A 109 -5.75 7.20 5.10
N THR A 110 -4.97 6.14 4.88
CA THR A 110 -3.57 6.28 4.44
C THR A 110 -3.48 6.02 2.95
N ASN A 111 -2.71 6.84 2.25
CA ASN A 111 -2.48 6.70 0.82
C ASN A 111 -0.99 6.50 0.54
N ILE A 112 -0.65 5.45 -0.19
CA ILE A 112 0.67 5.23 -0.75
C ILE A 112 0.61 5.54 -2.24
N ARG A 113 1.51 6.38 -2.74
CA ARG A 113 1.69 6.67 -4.15
C ARG A 113 2.90 5.91 -4.67
N THR A 114 2.75 5.25 -5.80
CA THR A 114 3.85 4.61 -6.53
C THR A 114 3.96 5.24 -7.92
N PRO A 115 5.03 4.97 -8.70
CA PRO A 115 5.12 5.43 -10.09
C PRO A 115 3.93 4.99 -10.94
N ALA A 116 3.42 3.77 -10.74
CA ALA A 116 2.34 3.21 -11.54
C ALA A 116 0.91 3.48 -11.01
N GLY A 117 0.73 3.88 -9.74
CA GLY A 117 -0.62 4.08 -9.20
C GLY A 117 -0.72 4.62 -7.77
N ARG A 118 -1.92 4.50 -7.22
CA ARG A 118 -2.27 4.91 -5.84
C ARG A 118 -2.88 3.74 -5.08
N ILE A 119 -2.49 3.61 -3.82
CA ILE A 119 -2.99 2.61 -2.90
C ILE A 119 -3.66 3.33 -1.73
N GLY A 120 -4.99 3.25 -1.67
CA GLY A 120 -5.80 3.72 -0.54
C GLY A 120 -5.93 2.61 0.51
N ILE A 121 -5.71 2.94 1.78
CA ILE A 121 -5.67 1.96 2.87
C ILE A 121 -6.64 2.39 3.96
N ARG A 122 -7.57 1.48 4.29
CA ARG A 122 -8.45 1.63 5.45
C ARG A 122 -8.25 0.44 6.39
N GLY A 123 -7.54 0.67 7.50
CA GLY A 123 -7.44 -0.26 8.62
C GLY A 123 -6.89 -1.64 8.28
N THR A 124 -5.63 -1.79 7.89
CA THR A 124 -5.03 -3.13 7.71
C THR A 124 -3.49 -3.14 7.70
N ALA A 125 -2.91 -4.32 7.48
CA ALA A 125 -1.53 -4.54 7.09
C ALA A 125 -1.44 -4.88 5.60
N LEU A 126 -0.47 -4.33 4.89
CA LEU A 126 -0.20 -4.65 3.49
C LEU A 126 1.30 -4.60 3.19
N ASP A 127 1.66 -5.33 2.14
CA ASP A 127 2.97 -5.24 1.49
C ASP A 127 2.81 -4.55 0.14
N VAL A 128 3.79 -3.72 -0.22
CA VAL A 128 3.89 -3.03 -1.50
C VAL A 128 5.31 -3.23 -2.02
N LEU A 129 5.46 -3.70 -3.24
CA LEU A 129 6.74 -3.79 -3.93
C LEU A 129 6.67 -2.90 -5.17
N VAL A 130 7.78 -2.22 -5.47
CA VAL A 130 7.91 -1.39 -6.68
C VAL A 130 9.26 -1.68 -7.37
N GLY A 131 9.19 -1.96 -8.66
CA GLY A 131 10.34 -2.19 -9.55
C GLY A 131 10.56 -3.67 -9.91
N GLU A 132 11.78 -4.02 -10.32
CA GLU A 132 12.20 -5.36 -10.79
C GLU A 132 11.70 -6.50 -9.88
N ASP A 133 11.90 -6.40 -8.57
CA ASP A 133 11.45 -7.43 -7.62
C ASP A 133 9.92 -7.61 -7.63
N ALA A 134 9.16 -6.55 -7.92
CA ALA A 134 7.71 -6.63 -8.04
C ALA A 134 7.27 -7.30 -9.33
N GLU A 135 8.00 -7.09 -10.43
CA GLU A 135 7.80 -7.77 -11.71
C GLU A 135 8.12 -9.26 -11.59
N ASP A 136 9.34 -9.61 -11.16
CA ASP A 136 9.79 -11.00 -11.03
C ASP A 136 8.81 -11.86 -10.23
N ILE A 137 8.39 -11.36 -9.06
CA ILE A 137 7.45 -12.07 -8.18
C ILE A 137 6.06 -12.17 -8.82
N ALA A 138 5.59 -11.11 -9.48
CA ALA A 138 4.27 -11.10 -10.07
C ALA A 138 4.17 -11.98 -11.32
N GLU A 139 5.19 -12.03 -12.16
CA GLU A 139 5.21 -12.83 -13.39
C GLU A 139 5.14 -14.34 -13.13
N ASP A 140 5.66 -14.79 -11.99
CA ASP A 140 5.57 -16.17 -11.53
C ASP A 140 4.16 -16.57 -11.05
N GLU A 141 3.26 -15.60 -10.83
CA GLU A 141 1.89 -15.86 -10.44
C GLU A 141 1.00 -16.18 -11.66
N ASP A 142 0.29 -17.31 -11.59
CA ASP A 142 -0.61 -17.82 -12.65
C ASP A 142 -1.62 -16.76 -13.14
N ALA A 143 -2.04 -15.85 -12.25
CA ALA A 143 -3.04 -14.83 -12.54
C ALA A 143 -2.51 -13.64 -13.35
N VAL A 144 -1.20 -13.39 -13.35
CA VAL A 144 -0.54 -12.30 -14.07
C VAL A 144 -0.01 -12.83 -15.41
N GLY A 145 0.75 -13.92 -15.36
CA GLY A 145 1.45 -14.48 -16.51
C GLY A 145 2.56 -13.57 -17.06
N GLY A 146 3.28 -14.03 -18.09
CA GLY A 146 4.43 -13.30 -18.67
C GLY A 146 4.04 -12.13 -19.58
N MET A 147 3.34 -11.13 -19.04
CA MET A 147 3.06 -9.90 -19.78
C MET A 147 4.28 -8.96 -19.76
N ARG A 148 4.25 -7.89 -20.57
CA ARG A 148 5.30 -6.87 -20.50
C ARG A 148 5.01 -5.91 -19.36
N SER A 149 6.02 -5.70 -18.52
CA SER A 149 6.01 -4.73 -17.44
C SER A 149 7.16 -3.74 -17.61
N ASP A 150 7.18 -2.70 -16.78
CA ASP A 150 8.29 -1.76 -16.68
C ASP A 150 8.95 -1.96 -15.31
N ASP A 151 10.21 -2.40 -15.31
CA ASP A 151 10.98 -2.81 -14.13
C ASP A 151 11.34 -1.63 -13.19
N ASP A 152 11.07 -0.38 -13.59
CA ASP A 152 11.21 0.79 -12.74
C ASP A 152 9.87 1.25 -12.11
N GLU A 153 8.73 0.81 -12.65
CA GLU A 153 7.40 1.32 -12.28
C GLU A 153 6.45 0.25 -11.74
N ALA A 154 6.67 -1.02 -12.10
CA ALA A 154 5.84 -2.16 -11.74
C ALA A 154 5.49 -2.13 -10.26
N THR A 155 4.22 -2.26 -9.92
CA THR A 155 3.74 -2.17 -8.53
C THR A 155 2.94 -3.41 -8.16
N LEU A 156 3.40 -4.16 -7.16
CA LEU A 156 2.67 -5.29 -6.57
C LEU A 156 2.16 -4.90 -5.18
N VAL A 157 0.88 -5.14 -4.91
CA VAL A 157 0.22 -4.81 -3.64
C VAL A 157 -0.45 -6.05 -3.07
N ILE A 158 -0.18 -6.37 -1.80
CA ILE A 158 -0.66 -7.59 -1.15
C ILE A 158 -1.30 -7.24 0.20
N LEU A 159 -2.57 -7.61 0.38
CA LEU A 159 -3.27 -7.46 1.65
C LEU A 159 -2.82 -8.54 2.64
N ARG A 160 -2.27 -8.15 3.80
CA ARG A 160 -1.84 -9.06 4.87
C ARG A 160 -2.88 -9.21 5.98
N GLY A 161 -3.73 -8.20 6.18
CA GLY A 161 -4.91 -8.28 7.05
C GLY A 161 -4.80 -7.47 8.36
N PRO A 162 -5.86 -7.46 9.19
CA PRO A 162 -7.11 -8.19 9.00
C PRO A 162 -7.93 -7.66 7.80
N GLY A 163 -8.67 -8.54 7.14
CA GLY A 163 -9.60 -8.21 6.03
C GLY A 163 -11.05 -8.64 6.32
N ALA A 164 -11.95 -8.40 5.37
CA ALA A 164 -13.29 -9.01 5.32
C ALA A 164 -13.20 -10.51 5.65
N ASN A 165 -14.03 -10.96 6.61
CA ASN A 165 -14.07 -12.32 7.15
C ASN A 165 -13.04 -12.69 8.25
N THR A 166 -12.26 -11.73 8.78
CA THR A 166 -11.47 -11.99 10.01
C THR A 166 -12.40 -12.09 11.23
N GLY A 167 -12.42 -13.24 11.91
CA GLY A 167 -13.23 -13.43 13.12
C GLY A 167 -12.85 -12.44 14.24
N GLY A 168 -13.82 -12.04 15.07
CA GLY A 168 -13.56 -11.27 16.29
C GLY A 168 -14.03 -9.81 16.31
N GLY A 169 -14.85 -9.37 15.36
CA GLY A 169 -15.45 -8.02 15.39
C GLY A 169 -14.46 -6.87 15.18
N LEU A 170 -13.35 -7.15 14.50
CA LEU A 170 -12.37 -6.14 14.10
C LEU A 170 -12.90 -5.31 12.93
N THR A 171 -12.55 -4.02 12.89
CA THR A 171 -12.82 -3.17 11.74
C THR A 171 -12.23 -3.81 10.49
N LEU A 172 -13.05 -3.96 9.45
CA LEU A 172 -12.66 -4.57 8.19
C LEU A 172 -11.56 -3.76 7.54
N GLY A 173 -10.42 -4.39 7.31
CA GLY A 173 -9.37 -3.82 6.50
C GLY A 173 -9.63 -3.99 5.02
N LEU A 174 -9.47 -2.92 4.26
CA LEU A 174 -9.51 -2.96 2.80
C LEU A 174 -8.40 -2.10 2.22
N VAL A 175 -7.94 -2.51 1.04
CA VAL A 175 -6.97 -1.79 0.24
C VAL A 175 -7.61 -1.53 -1.13
N GLU A 176 -7.61 -0.27 -1.54
CA GLU A 176 -8.04 0.16 -2.87
C GLU A 176 -6.79 0.42 -3.72
N VAL A 177 -6.60 -0.35 -4.78
CA VAL A 177 -5.50 -0.19 -5.74
C VAL A 177 -6.06 0.49 -6.98
N GLU A 178 -5.62 1.73 -7.24
CA GLU A 178 -6.13 2.58 -8.31
C GLU A 178 -5.02 2.90 -9.32
N ALA A 179 -5.23 2.54 -10.59
CA ALA A 179 -4.38 2.93 -11.70
C ALA A 179 -5.19 3.01 -13.00
N ALA A 180 -4.80 3.90 -13.92
CA ALA A 180 -5.48 4.12 -15.20
C ALA A 180 -7.01 4.33 -15.10
N GLY A 181 -7.50 4.92 -14.00
CA GLY A 181 -8.93 5.14 -13.74
C GLY A 181 -9.71 3.89 -13.35
N VAL A 182 -9.03 2.76 -13.10
CA VAL A 182 -9.60 1.50 -12.64
C VAL A 182 -9.19 1.27 -11.19
N THR A 183 -10.15 0.83 -10.37
CA THR A 183 -9.93 0.53 -8.95
C THR A 183 -10.21 -0.95 -8.68
N ILE A 184 -9.23 -1.63 -8.07
CA ILE A 184 -9.36 -2.99 -7.54
C ILE A 184 -9.37 -2.93 -6.02
N VAL A 185 -10.33 -3.63 -5.40
CA VAL A 185 -10.44 -3.71 -3.95
C VAL A 185 -9.90 -5.05 -3.46
N LEU A 186 -8.93 -5.00 -2.57
CA LEU A 186 -8.45 -6.15 -1.81
C LEU A 186 -9.15 -6.15 -0.46
N SER A 187 -9.87 -7.21 -0.16
CA SER A 187 -10.64 -7.34 1.08
C SER A 187 -10.32 -8.61 1.86
N GLU A 188 -9.59 -9.58 1.31
CA GLU A 188 -9.25 -10.81 1.99
C GLU A 188 -7.72 -10.96 2.17
N PRO A 189 -7.21 -11.35 3.35
CA PRO A 189 -5.78 -11.56 3.56
C PRO A 189 -5.20 -12.55 2.57
N GLY A 190 -4.11 -12.20 1.87
CA GLY A 190 -3.49 -12.95 0.79
C GLY A 190 -4.00 -12.59 -0.61
N GLN A 191 -4.98 -11.68 -0.73
CA GLN A 191 -5.29 -11.08 -2.02
C GLN A 191 -4.21 -10.08 -2.44
N ALA A 192 -3.97 -10.02 -3.74
CA ALA A 192 -3.04 -9.09 -4.34
C ALA A 192 -3.60 -8.44 -5.61
N SER A 193 -2.96 -7.33 -5.99
CA SER A 193 -3.14 -6.68 -7.28
C SER A 193 -1.80 -6.19 -7.80
N TYR A 194 -1.62 -6.25 -9.12
CA TYR A 194 -0.40 -5.90 -9.81
C TYR A 194 -0.66 -4.83 -10.88
N ILE A 195 0.17 -3.79 -10.94
CA ILE A 195 0.14 -2.74 -11.97
C ILE A 195 1.45 -2.84 -12.75
N PRO A 196 1.44 -3.34 -14.00
CA PRO A 196 2.65 -3.58 -14.79
C PRO A 196 3.52 -2.35 -15.07
N PHE A 197 2.89 -1.20 -15.34
CA PHE A 197 3.57 0.06 -15.65
C PHE A 197 2.61 1.26 -15.51
N ASN A 198 3.13 2.48 -15.50
CA ASN A 198 2.31 3.68 -15.38
C ASN A 198 1.33 3.83 -16.56
N GLY A 199 0.04 4.00 -16.24
CA GLY A 199 -1.04 4.09 -17.23
C GLY A 199 -1.63 2.75 -17.65
N SER A 200 -1.13 1.62 -17.13
CA SER A 200 -1.81 0.32 -17.23
C SER A 200 -2.90 0.17 -16.15
N PRO A 201 -4.00 -0.55 -16.43
CA PRO A 201 -4.97 -0.90 -15.39
C PRO A 201 -4.39 -1.96 -14.44
N PRO A 202 -4.78 -1.95 -13.16
CA PRO A 202 -4.42 -2.99 -12.21
C PRO A 202 -5.03 -4.35 -12.60
N ILE A 203 -4.24 -5.40 -12.43
CA ILE A 203 -4.64 -6.81 -12.53
C ILE A 203 -5.00 -7.31 -11.14
N GLY A 204 -6.11 -8.04 -11.02
CA GLY A 204 -6.58 -8.62 -9.76
C GLY A 204 -8.06 -8.37 -9.47
N PRO A 205 -8.54 -8.66 -8.25
CA PRO A 205 -7.76 -9.27 -7.18
C PRO A 205 -7.43 -10.73 -7.50
N PHE A 206 -6.20 -11.16 -7.22
CA PHE A 206 -5.80 -12.57 -7.29
C PHE A 206 -5.25 -13.03 -5.94
N ARG A 207 -5.00 -14.33 -5.79
CA ARG A 207 -4.39 -14.90 -4.59
C ARG A 207 -2.90 -15.12 -4.84
N MET A 208 -2.06 -14.62 -3.95
CA MET A 208 -0.62 -14.92 -4.00
C MET A 208 -0.36 -16.39 -3.71
N SER A 209 0.59 -16.97 -4.42
CA SER A 209 1.16 -18.26 -4.11
C SER A 209 1.99 -18.23 -2.81
N ASP A 210 2.21 -19.40 -2.20
CA ASP A 210 3.07 -19.51 -1.02
C ASP A 210 4.54 -19.13 -1.33
N SER A 211 5.01 -19.43 -2.54
CA SER A 211 6.35 -19.02 -3.02
C SER A 211 6.46 -17.51 -3.15
N GLY A 212 5.52 -16.86 -3.85
CA GLY A 212 5.54 -15.41 -4.01
C GLY A 212 5.45 -14.68 -2.66
N LEU A 213 4.68 -15.20 -1.70
CA LEU A 213 4.66 -14.66 -0.34
C LEU A 213 6.00 -14.82 0.42
N ALA A 214 6.76 -15.88 0.14
CA ALA A 214 8.08 -16.10 0.71
C ALA A 214 9.11 -15.15 0.10
N ASP A 215 9.07 -14.94 -1.22
CA ASP A 215 9.97 -14.03 -1.94
C ASP A 215 9.73 -12.57 -1.48
N VAL A 216 8.47 -12.16 -1.33
CA VAL A 216 8.10 -10.87 -0.72
C VAL A 216 8.68 -10.71 0.68
N GLN A 217 8.69 -11.78 1.48
CA GLN A 217 9.26 -11.74 2.82
C GLN A 217 10.78 -11.60 2.80
N GLU A 218 11.47 -12.19 1.83
CA GLU A 218 12.91 -12.03 1.63
C GLU A 218 13.26 -10.57 1.31
N GLU A 219 12.49 -9.92 0.45
CA GLU A 219 12.71 -8.51 0.10
C GLU A 219 12.46 -7.55 1.27
N LEU A 220 11.47 -7.85 2.11
CA LEU A 220 11.19 -7.06 3.31
C LEU A 220 12.20 -7.28 4.44
N ALA A 221 12.80 -8.47 4.54
CA ALA A 221 13.66 -8.87 5.66
C ALA A 221 14.85 -9.75 5.21
N PRO A 222 15.78 -9.22 4.39
CA PRO A 222 16.82 -10.00 3.71
C PRO A 222 17.84 -10.66 4.65
N GLU A 223 18.03 -10.15 5.86
CA GLU A 223 18.91 -10.78 6.86
C GLU A 223 18.23 -11.94 7.59
N VAL A 224 16.92 -11.86 7.83
CA VAL A 224 16.15 -12.90 8.52
C VAL A 224 15.95 -14.12 7.61
N ALA A 225 15.68 -13.89 6.32
CA ALA A 225 15.57 -14.97 5.32
C ALA A 225 16.86 -15.82 5.28
N ARG A 226 18.03 -15.15 5.31
CA ARG A 226 19.34 -15.82 5.28
C ARG A 226 19.66 -16.56 6.58
N ALA A 227 19.30 -16.00 7.74
CA ALA A 227 19.49 -16.69 9.02
C ALA A 227 18.67 -17.99 9.10
N ASN A 228 17.48 -18.03 8.49
CA ASN A 228 16.64 -19.23 8.45
C ASN A 228 17.13 -20.32 7.48
N SER A 229 17.98 -19.98 6.51
CA SER A 229 18.63 -20.96 5.61
C SER A 229 19.69 -21.82 6.32
N GLY A 230 20.12 -21.42 7.53
CA GLY A 230 20.94 -22.22 8.43
C GLY A 230 20.09 -22.73 9.59
N GLY A 231 19.68 -24.00 9.56
CA GLY A 231 18.78 -24.58 10.56
C GLY A 231 19.20 -24.28 12.01
N SER A 232 18.19 -23.94 12.82
CA SER A 232 18.22 -23.68 14.27
C SER A 232 18.35 -22.21 14.70
N PHE A 233 17.22 -21.50 14.76
CA PHE A 233 17.08 -20.30 15.60
C PHE A 233 15.65 -20.06 16.09
N LEU A 234 15.12 -20.97 16.94
CA LEU A 234 13.84 -20.79 17.64
C LEU A 234 13.99 -20.27 19.08
N GLU A 235 14.97 -19.41 19.39
CA GLU A 235 15.10 -18.92 20.79
C GLU A 235 15.55 -17.47 20.99
N THR A 236 15.40 -16.59 19.99
CA THR A 236 15.41 -15.15 20.29
C THR A 236 14.48 -14.41 19.35
N LEU A 237 13.39 -13.87 19.91
CA LEU A 237 12.50 -12.92 19.26
C LEU A 237 13.33 -11.74 18.73
N ILE A 238 13.62 -11.74 17.42
CA ILE A 238 14.04 -10.52 16.75
C ILE A 238 12.75 -9.75 16.39
N PRO A 239 12.56 -8.51 16.86
CA PRO A 239 11.37 -7.69 16.60
C PRO A 239 11.24 -7.23 15.14
N ILE A 240 11.90 -7.90 14.20
CA ILE A 240 11.92 -7.60 12.77
C ILE A 240 10.80 -8.35 12.02
N ALA A 241 10.20 -9.37 12.64
CA ALA A 241 8.92 -9.91 12.21
C ALA A 241 7.76 -9.09 12.81
N VAL A 242 7.59 -7.84 12.39
CA VAL A 242 6.33 -7.12 12.65
C VAL A 242 5.27 -7.68 11.70
N GLY A 243 4.75 -8.82 12.11
CA GLY A 243 3.61 -9.56 11.57
C GLY A 243 2.96 -10.44 12.65
N ALA A 244 3.38 -10.33 13.91
CA ALA A 244 2.63 -10.89 15.04
C ALA A 244 1.70 -9.81 15.58
N VAL A 245 0.47 -9.79 15.08
CA VAL A 245 -0.66 -9.46 15.94
C VAL A 245 -0.58 -10.47 17.10
N ALA A 246 -0.09 -10.04 18.26
CA ALA A 246 -0.22 -10.78 19.50
C ALA A 246 -1.67 -10.71 19.98
N VAL A 247 -2.58 -11.30 19.22
CA VAL A 247 -3.92 -11.70 19.68
C VAL A 247 -3.88 -13.21 19.77
N GLY A 248 -3.51 -13.72 20.94
CA GLY A 248 -3.93 -15.06 21.38
C GLY A 248 -2.98 -16.23 21.21
N LEU A 249 -1.67 -16.09 21.42
CA LEU A 249 -0.81 -17.25 21.75
C LEU A 249 0.05 -16.93 22.97
N LEU A 250 -0.63 -16.85 24.11
CA LEU A 250 -0.01 -17.05 25.43
C LEU A 250 -0.52 -18.41 25.92
N LEU A 251 0.38 -19.21 26.52
CA LEU A 251 0.19 -20.58 27.05
C LEU A 251 0.26 -21.62 25.91
N THR A 252 1.26 -22.50 25.84
CA THR A 252 1.72 -23.40 26.91
C THR A 252 3.21 -23.71 26.78
N SER A 253 3.95 -23.49 27.86
CA SER A 253 5.25 -24.12 28.09
C SER A 253 5.02 -25.47 28.78
N GLY A 254 5.73 -26.51 28.35
CA GLY A 254 5.89 -27.76 29.11
C GLY A 254 5.77 -29.01 28.27
N ASP A 255 6.93 -29.62 27.99
CA ASP A 255 7.09 -31.01 27.56
C ASP A 255 6.31 -31.99 28.47
N ASP A 256 5.67 -33.00 27.86
CA ASP A 256 5.99 -34.42 28.08
C ASP A 256 4.94 -35.34 27.41
N ASN A 257 5.46 -36.35 26.71
CA ASN A 257 4.73 -37.49 26.13
C ASN A 257 3.77 -38.17 27.13
N VAL A 258 2.48 -38.31 26.81
CA VAL A 258 1.74 -39.58 26.99
C VAL A 258 0.53 -39.68 26.03
N GLN A 259 0.48 -40.79 25.31
CA GLN A 259 -0.63 -41.28 24.49
C GLN A 259 -1.74 -41.87 25.39
N GLY A 260 -3.00 -41.45 25.21
CA GLY A 260 -4.16 -42.21 25.73
C GLY A 260 -5.39 -41.37 26.11
N THR A 261 -6.45 -41.44 25.30
CA THR A 261 -7.85 -41.38 25.78
C THR A 261 -8.25 -42.78 26.28
N PRO A 262 -9.04 -42.97 27.36
CA PRO A 262 -10.47 -42.61 27.32
C PRO A 262 -11.21 -42.29 28.68
N THR A 263 -12.35 -41.60 28.52
CA THR A 263 -13.62 -41.65 29.30
C THR A 263 -13.71 -41.30 30.80
N ALA A 264 -14.62 -40.33 31.07
CA ALA A 264 -15.49 -40.09 32.23
C ALA A 264 -15.05 -40.52 33.64
N ASP A 265 -14.95 -39.56 34.57
CA ASP A 265 -15.96 -39.32 35.62
C ASP A 265 -15.48 -38.12 36.47
N SER A 266 -16.38 -37.19 36.82
CA SER A 266 -16.10 -36.21 37.88
C SER A 266 -17.42 -35.81 38.52
N PRO A 267 -17.68 -36.24 39.76
CA PRO A 267 -18.84 -35.84 40.53
C PRO A 267 -18.61 -34.50 41.24
N ASP A 268 -19.73 -33.85 41.53
CA ASP A 268 -19.96 -32.77 42.50
C ASP A 268 -19.40 -31.36 42.20
N GLN A 269 -20.25 -30.58 41.52
CA GLN A 269 -20.41 -29.15 41.78
C GLN A 269 -21.11 -28.90 43.13
N PRO A 270 -20.77 -27.79 43.81
CA PRO A 270 -21.82 -26.94 44.39
C PRO A 270 -22.11 -25.73 43.50
N GLY A 271 -23.40 -25.54 43.19
CA GLY A 271 -23.94 -24.73 42.10
C GLY A 271 -23.62 -23.23 42.08
N VAL A 272 -23.39 -22.73 40.87
CA VAL A 272 -23.72 -21.36 40.45
C VAL A 272 -24.99 -21.47 39.59
N PRO A 273 -26.06 -20.69 39.85
CA PRO A 273 -27.29 -20.81 39.07
C PRO A 273 -27.09 -20.41 37.60
N PRO A 274 -27.78 -21.07 36.64
CA PRO A 274 -27.65 -20.72 35.23
C PRO A 274 -28.26 -19.34 34.96
N VAL A 275 -27.49 -18.48 34.31
CA VAL A 275 -28.01 -17.27 33.65
C VAL A 275 -28.91 -17.75 32.52
N VAL A 276 -30.22 -17.52 32.68
CA VAL A 276 -31.21 -17.70 31.63
C VAL A 276 -30.80 -16.83 30.44
N GLY A 277 -30.56 -17.46 29.30
CA GLY A 277 -30.30 -16.78 28.04
C GLY A 277 -31.48 -15.90 27.67
N ILE A 278 -31.27 -14.58 27.73
CA ILE A 278 -32.15 -13.61 27.08
C ILE A 278 -31.75 -13.63 25.60
N PRO A 279 -32.62 -14.04 24.66
CA PRO A 279 -32.31 -13.92 23.24
C PRO A 279 -32.07 -12.44 22.90
N PRO A 280 -31.12 -12.12 22.01
CA PRO A 280 -30.91 -10.74 21.60
C PRO A 280 -32.22 -10.17 21.04
N ARG A 281 -32.69 -9.06 21.60
CA ARG A 281 -33.79 -8.30 21.02
C ARG A 281 -33.35 -7.84 19.64
N GLN A 282 -34.02 -8.34 18.60
CA GLN A 282 -33.94 -7.73 17.29
C GLN A 282 -34.34 -6.25 17.42
N PRO A 283 -33.60 -5.31 16.81
CA PRO A 283 -34.06 -3.93 16.73
C PRO A 283 -35.38 -3.92 15.96
N GLN A 284 -36.48 -3.63 16.67
CA GLN A 284 -37.76 -3.33 16.05
C GLN A 284 -37.64 -1.94 15.44
N TYR A 285 -37.51 -1.89 14.12
CA TYR A 285 -37.76 -0.67 13.37
C TYR A 285 -39.23 -0.26 13.59
N PRO A 286 -39.52 1.01 13.91
CA PRO A 286 -40.88 1.52 13.89
C PRO A 286 -41.50 1.22 12.52
N GLN A 287 -42.56 0.41 12.52
CA GLN A 287 -43.44 0.27 11.37
C GLN A 287 -44.32 1.52 11.40
N ASP A 288 -43.93 2.56 10.68
CA ASP A 288 -44.82 3.67 10.40
C ASP A 288 -45.89 3.19 9.44
N ASP A 289 -47.08 3.05 10.01
CA ASP A 289 -48.34 2.76 9.33
C ASP A 289 -48.73 3.99 8.50
N VAL A 290 -48.40 3.97 7.20
CA VAL A 290 -48.96 4.90 6.21
C VAL A 290 -49.69 4.10 5.14
N SER A 291 -50.91 3.71 5.49
CA SER A 291 -52.01 3.70 4.52
C SER A 291 -52.21 5.13 4.00
N GLY A 292 -51.61 5.43 2.86
CA GLY A 292 -51.75 6.71 2.17
C GLY A 292 -51.60 6.50 0.67
N THR A 293 -52.69 6.73 -0.04
CA THR A 293 -52.86 6.65 -1.49
C THR A 293 -51.67 7.22 -2.26
N ALA A 294 -51.09 6.43 -3.17
CA ALA A 294 -50.13 6.92 -4.15
C ALA A 294 -50.85 7.93 -5.07
N GLU A 295 -50.56 9.21 -4.87
CA GLU A 295 -50.87 10.26 -5.85
C GLU A 295 -49.75 10.24 -6.90
N VAL A 296 -50.13 9.87 -8.12
CA VAL A 296 -49.29 9.86 -9.32
C VAL A 296 -48.91 11.30 -9.66
N PRO A 297 -47.62 11.67 -9.77
CA PRO A 297 -47.25 12.97 -10.30
C PRO A 297 -47.64 13.06 -11.78
N PRO A 298 -48.19 14.18 -12.26
CA PRO A 298 -48.64 14.28 -13.65
C PRO A 298 -47.44 14.25 -14.61
N GLU A 299 -47.61 13.43 -15.65
CA GLU A 299 -46.79 13.31 -16.84
C GLU A 299 -46.78 14.66 -17.59
N GLU A 300 -45.64 15.37 -17.58
CA GLU A 300 -45.45 16.58 -18.38
C GLU A 300 -45.35 16.20 -19.87
N ALA A 301 -46.42 16.48 -20.60
CA ALA A 301 -46.47 16.46 -22.06
C ALA A 301 -45.66 17.65 -22.67
N PRO A 302 -45.18 17.51 -23.92
CA PRO A 302 -44.07 18.29 -24.45
C PRO A 302 -44.48 19.71 -24.83
N ARG A 303 -43.62 20.71 -24.54
CA ARG A 303 -43.76 22.07 -25.06
C ARG A 303 -43.01 22.21 -26.38
N ASP A 304 -43.77 22.47 -27.42
CA ASP A 304 -43.33 22.77 -28.77
C ASP A 304 -42.99 24.27 -28.92
N THR A 305 -41.87 24.51 -29.61
CA THR A 305 -41.39 25.68 -30.37
C THR A 305 -41.53 27.13 -29.86
N ALA A 306 -40.36 27.78 -29.69
CA ALA A 306 -40.09 29.10 -30.30
C ALA A 306 -38.57 29.39 -30.40
N GLU A 307 -38.11 29.49 -31.65
CA GLU A 307 -37.08 30.39 -32.20
C GLU A 307 -35.63 30.37 -31.68
N THR A 308 -34.81 29.63 -32.43
CA THR A 308 -33.35 29.79 -32.54
C THR A 308 -33.01 30.93 -33.52
N PRO A 309 -32.20 31.95 -33.15
CA PRO A 309 -31.65 32.89 -34.12
C PRO A 309 -30.50 32.26 -34.92
N PRO A 310 -30.35 32.58 -36.22
CA PRO A 310 -29.43 31.89 -37.12
C PRO A 310 -27.97 32.18 -36.79
N ARG A 311 -27.14 31.13 -36.74
CA ARG A 311 -25.67 31.24 -36.84
C ARG A 311 -25.27 31.37 -38.30
N ASP A 312 -24.50 32.41 -38.53
CA ASP A 312 -23.91 32.85 -39.78
C ASP A 312 -23.07 31.76 -40.47
N THR A 313 -23.27 31.58 -41.77
CA THR A 313 -22.49 30.69 -42.64
C THR A 313 -21.39 31.47 -43.34
N ALA A 314 -20.15 31.25 -42.93
CA ALA A 314 -18.91 31.51 -43.66
C ALA A 314 -17.78 30.80 -42.89
N GLU A 315 -16.78 30.09 -43.41
CA GLU A 315 -16.31 29.81 -44.76
C GLU A 315 -15.39 28.58 -44.64
N THR A 316 -15.32 27.78 -45.69
CA THR A 316 -14.36 26.69 -45.90
C THR A 316 -12.91 27.22 -45.86
N PRO A 317 -11.94 26.49 -45.26
CA PRO A 317 -10.55 26.92 -45.27
C PRO A 317 -9.94 26.74 -46.67
N PRO A 318 -9.12 27.68 -47.19
CA PRO A 318 -8.33 27.41 -48.37
C PRO A 318 -7.20 26.43 -48.03
N SER A 319 -7.10 25.39 -48.86
CA SER A 319 -5.88 24.61 -49.03
C SER A 319 -4.76 25.54 -49.48
N ASP A 320 -3.63 25.52 -48.77
CA ASP A 320 -2.39 26.06 -49.30
C ASP A 320 -1.28 25.01 -49.25
N THR A 321 -0.58 24.96 -50.37
CA THR A 321 0.42 23.99 -50.79
C THR A 321 1.77 24.69 -50.77
N ALA A 322 2.78 24.10 -50.12
CA ALA A 322 4.23 24.37 -50.15
C ALA A 322 4.76 24.41 -48.70
N GLU A 323 5.92 23.89 -48.33
CA GLU A 323 7.11 23.51 -49.08
C GLU A 323 7.94 22.57 -48.19
N THR A 324 8.51 21.51 -48.78
CA THR A 324 9.49 20.62 -48.14
C THR A 324 10.86 21.30 -48.11
N PRO A 325 11.56 21.40 -46.96
CA PRO A 325 12.96 21.78 -46.97
C PRO A 325 13.86 20.57 -47.33
N PRO A 326 14.93 20.76 -48.12
CA PRO A 326 15.78 19.69 -48.61
C PRO A 326 16.69 19.10 -47.52
N SER A 327 16.96 17.81 -47.66
CA SER A 327 18.01 17.06 -46.96
C SER A 327 19.38 17.67 -47.23
N ASP A 328 20.10 18.06 -46.17
CA ASP A 328 21.51 18.42 -46.28
C ASP A 328 22.39 17.29 -45.75
N THR A 329 23.32 16.90 -46.61
CA THR A 329 24.26 15.79 -46.46
C THR A 329 25.55 16.40 -45.92
N ALA A 330 25.85 16.20 -44.64
CA ALA A 330 27.13 16.62 -44.08
C ALA A 330 28.17 15.49 -44.13
N GLU A 331 29.20 15.79 -44.89
CA GLU A 331 30.40 15.07 -45.28
C GLU A 331 31.26 14.55 -44.11
N THR A 332 31.78 13.33 -44.28
CA THR A 332 32.81 12.69 -43.45
C THR A 332 34.18 13.37 -43.64
N PRO A 333 34.95 13.69 -42.58
CA PRO A 333 36.30 14.24 -42.73
C PRO A 333 37.33 13.14 -43.06
N PRO A 334 38.40 13.45 -43.84
CA PRO A 334 39.38 12.45 -44.25
C PRO A 334 40.39 12.08 -43.14
N ARG A 335 40.75 10.79 -43.10
CA ARG A 335 41.90 10.24 -42.37
C ARG A 335 43.21 10.81 -42.92
N GLY A 336 44.01 11.41 -42.05
CA GLY A 336 45.43 11.65 -42.30
C GLY A 336 46.25 10.43 -41.87
N ASP A 337 46.99 9.84 -42.80
CA ASP A 337 48.04 8.86 -42.51
C ASP A 337 49.31 9.57 -42.00
N PRO A 338 50.06 8.97 -41.06
CA PRO A 338 51.37 9.48 -40.66
C PRO A 338 52.46 8.98 -41.62
N LYS A 339 53.30 9.89 -42.12
CA LYS A 339 54.62 9.53 -42.68
C LYS A 339 55.69 9.63 -41.60
N ILE A 340 56.42 8.53 -41.42
CA ILE A 340 57.77 8.47 -40.86
C ILE A 340 58.69 8.20 -42.06
N ASP A 341 59.72 9.04 -42.20
CA ASP A 341 60.83 9.08 -43.20
C ASP A 341 60.50 9.27 -44.69
#